data_AF-K1M4Y1-F1
#
_entry.id   AF-K1M4Y1-F1
#
_cell.length_a   1.000
_cell.length_b   1.000
_cell.length_c   1.000
_cell.angle_alpha   90.00
_cell.angle_beta   90.00
_cell.angle_gamma   90.00
#
_symmetry.space_group_name_H-M   'P 1'
#
loop_
_entity.id
_entity.type
_entity.pdbx_description
1 polymer ?
#
loop_
_entity_poly.entity_id
_entity_poly.type
_entity_poly.pdbx_seq_one_letter_code
_entity_poly.pdbx_strand_id
1 'polypeptide(L)'
;MKALIFLVFGLLSYFFSGQTYPTLDNDKLLLYYQTIHSAEKHIIQNEMREALSQYKTAFKMNAKPPAKDIYNSMHVAIELKDKDFANKQYEVMRCFQYPFEEDFLAKNKGIIAPKNKKCKNKLNAALIVKLDSLFELDQKYRLLSKGDYKKVQKEMTLGDSIASTRLLELIEKYGFPTEYEIGLAGIRPKFLHKFYFIIWHQSAGNAYSPQRVNFFPYLQKALNEGKIIPEYATFLMDLNNGTNFFITDAHDLRSKTHHVVLGEKVEHLECCYINKFYYPENRSPEQNEKIIQNFARINARRTKIGLFILDEMVQKGIHRAKNPSTPFLFPDARVRVQVIPNEEAEKQFLIQYMKVK
;
A
#
# COMPACT_ATOMS: atom_id res chain seq x y z
N MET A 1 34.41 -4.37 42.78
CA MET A 1 33.19 -5.18 42.53
C MET A 1 31.94 -4.36 42.20
N LYS A 2 31.57 -3.32 42.96
CA LYS A 2 30.35 -2.52 42.67
C LYS A 2 30.36 -1.80 41.31
N ALA A 3 31.52 -1.32 40.85
CA ALA A 3 31.67 -0.69 39.54
C ALA A 3 31.56 -1.67 38.35
N LEU A 4 31.91 -2.95 38.54
CA LEU A 4 31.83 -3.98 37.50
C LEU A 4 30.37 -4.41 37.25
N ILE A 5 29.54 -4.42 38.30
CA ILE A 5 28.11 -4.76 38.22
C ILE A 5 27.32 -3.68 37.48
N PHE A 6 27.62 -2.39 37.69
CA PHE A 6 26.98 -1.29 36.95
C PHE A 6 27.36 -1.27 35.47
N LEU A 7 28.59 -1.66 35.11
CA LEU A 7 29.04 -1.72 33.73
C LEU A 7 28.39 -2.90 32.97
N VAL A 8 28.18 -4.03 33.64
CA VAL A 8 27.45 -5.18 33.10
C VAL A 8 25.95 -4.88 32.93
N PHE A 9 25.31 -4.17 33.86
CA PHE A 9 23.91 -3.74 33.70
C PHE A 9 23.73 -2.67 32.62
N GLY A 10 24.68 -1.72 32.50
CA GLY A 10 24.66 -0.71 31.44
C GLY A 10 24.87 -1.28 30.03
N LEU A 11 25.72 -2.32 29.90
CA LEU A 11 25.92 -3.02 28.64
C LEU A 11 24.74 -3.96 28.30
N LEU A 12 24.14 -4.64 29.28
CA LEU A 12 22.95 -5.49 29.07
C LEU A 12 21.71 -4.70 28.60
N SER A 13 21.55 -3.43 29.01
CA SER A 13 20.49 -2.56 28.50
C SER A 13 20.68 -2.13 27.03
N TYR A 14 21.89 -2.21 26.48
CA TYR A 14 22.15 -1.92 25.06
C TYR A 14 21.93 -3.14 24.14
N PHE A 15 21.90 -4.36 24.67
CA PHE A 15 21.71 -5.57 23.87
C PHE A 15 20.24 -5.94 23.59
N PHE A 16 19.26 -5.26 24.22
CA PHE A 16 17.84 -5.56 24.05
C PHE A 16 17.00 -4.46 23.41
N SER A 17 17.59 -3.36 22.95
CA SER A 17 16.91 -2.46 22.00
C SER A 17 17.01 -3.01 20.57
N GLY A 18 16.69 -4.29 20.38
CA GLY A 18 16.36 -4.79 19.06
C GLY A 18 15.07 -4.09 18.66
N GLN A 19 15.10 -3.25 17.62
CA GLN A 19 13.88 -2.65 17.08
C GLN A 19 12.89 -3.77 16.78
N THR A 20 11.85 -3.89 17.62
CA THR A 20 10.74 -4.80 17.39
C THR A 20 9.99 -4.27 16.18
N TYR A 21 10.10 -4.98 15.06
CA TYR A 21 9.35 -4.67 13.85
C TYR A 21 7.89 -5.10 14.04
N PRO A 22 6.95 -4.41 13.37
CA PRO A 22 5.54 -4.80 13.33
C PRO A 22 5.33 -6.29 13.06
N THR A 23 4.45 -6.91 13.85
CA THR A 23 3.89 -8.25 13.59
C THR A 23 2.37 -8.14 13.56
N LEU A 24 1.72 -8.99 12.78
CA LEU A 24 0.28 -9.18 12.85
C LEU A 24 0.03 -10.36 13.79
N ASP A 25 -0.40 -10.06 15.02
CA ASP A 25 -0.56 -11.06 16.09
C ASP A 25 -1.91 -11.81 15.98
N ASN A 26 -2.77 -11.37 15.05
CA ASN A 26 -4.05 -11.99 14.76
C ASN A 26 -3.89 -13.06 13.67
N ASP A 27 -3.67 -14.32 14.07
CA ASP A 27 -3.45 -15.45 13.15
C ASP A 27 -4.57 -15.63 12.12
N LYS A 28 -5.83 -15.39 12.51
CA LYS A 28 -6.97 -15.49 11.60
C LYS A 28 -6.91 -14.44 10.51
N LEU A 29 -6.52 -13.21 10.86
CA LEU A 29 -6.34 -12.12 9.91
C LEU A 29 -5.08 -12.30 9.07
N LEU A 30 -4.02 -12.91 9.62
CA LEU A 30 -2.84 -13.29 8.87
C LEU A 30 -3.19 -14.30 7.77
N LEU A 31 -3.92 -15.36 8.14
CA LEU A 31 -4.38 -16.36 7.19
C LEU A 31 -5.33 -15.76 6.14
N TYR A 32 -6.16 -14.80 6.54
CA TYR A 32 -6.98 -14.03 5.60
C TYR A 32 -6.13 -13.39 4.52
N TYR A 33 -5.11 -12.60 4.88
CA TYR A 33 -4.27 -11.91 3.89
C TYR A 33 -3.44 -12.88 3.04
N GLN A 34 -2.96 -13.98 3.61
CA GLN A 34 -2.31 -15.05 2.84
C GLN A 34 -3.25 -15.66 1.79
N THR A 35 -4.51 -15.88 2.16
CA THR A 35 -5.55 -16.40 1.24
C THR A 35 -5.87 -15.37 0.15
N ILE A 36 -5.98 -14.09 0.48
CA ILE A 36 -6.15 -13.00 -0.50
C ILE A 36 -4.97 -12.96 -1.48
N HIS A 37 -3.73 -13.11 -1.00
CA HIS A 37 -2.57 -13.15 -1.90
C HIS A 37 -2.60 -14.33 -2.85
N SER A 38 -3.03 -15.52 -2.37
CA SER A 38 -3.24 -16.67 -3.25
C SER A 38 -4.27 -16.35 -4.33
N ALA A 39 -5.36 -15.66 -3.97
CA ALA A 39 -6.36 -15.23 -4.94
C ALA A 39 -5.77 -14.30 -6.01
N GLU A 40 -5.03 -13.27 -5.58
CA GLU A 40 -4.37 -12.32 -6.47
C GLU A 40 -3.31 -12.98 -7.37
N LYS A 41 -2.60 -14.00 -6.88
CA LYS A 41 -1.66 -14.79 -7.68
C LYS A 41 -2.38 -15.56 -8.79
N HIS A 42 -3.50 -16.21 -8.47
CA HIS A 42 -4.32 -16.90 -9.47
C HIS A 42 -4.86 -15.93 -10.54
N ILE A 43 -5.22 -14.68 -10.18
CA ILE A 43 -5.60 -13.66 -11.17
C ILE A 43 -4.46 -13.42 -12.17
N ILE A 44 -3.22 -13.25 -11.68
CA ILE A 44 -2.04 -13.02 -12.55
C ILE A 44 -1.80 -14.20 -13.49
N GLN A 45 -2.11 -15.42 -13.02
CA GLN A 45 -1.97 -16.68 -13.77
C GLN A 45 -3.18 -16.99 -14.67
N ASN A 46 -4.18 -16.10 -14.73
CA ASN A 46 -5.43 -16.29 -15.46
C ASN A 46 -6.29 -17.47 -14.96
N GLU A 47 -6.13 -17.85 -13.70
CA GLU A 47 -6.82 -18.96 -13.02
C GLU A 47 -8.01 -18.42 -12.21
N MET A 48 -9.02 -17.89 -12.91
CA MET A 48 -10.10 -17.12 -12.25
C MET A 48 -10.97 -17.94 -11.30
N ARG A 49 -11.17 -19.25 -11.56
CA ARG A 49 -11.99 -20.12 -10.71
C ARG A 49 -11.34 -20.31 -9.35
N GLU A 50 -10.03 -20.54 -9.36
CA GLU A 50 -9.16 -20.67 -8.21
C GLU A 50 -9.14 -19.34 -7.44
N ALA A 51 -8.97 -18.22 -8.14
CA ALA A 51 -9.03 -16.88 -7.53
C ALA A 51 -10.36 -16.66 -6.79
N LEU A 52 -11.50 -16.97 -7.41
CA LEU A 52 -12.83 -16.81 -6.78
C LEU A 52 -12.99 -17.73 -5.56
N SER A 53 -12.50 -18.96 -5.65
CA SER A 53 -12.51 -19.93 -4.53
C SER A 53 -11.73 -19.38 -3.33
N GLN A 54 -10.55 -18.80 -3.58
CA GLN A 54 -9.74 -18.18 -2.53
C GLN A 54 -10.43 -16.97 -1.91
N TYR A 55 -11.01 -16.05 -2.70
CA TYR A 55 -11.80 -14.93 -2.13
C TYR A 55 -12.97 -15.39 -1.27
N LYS A 56 -13.75 -16.38 -1.75
CA LYS A 56 -14.86 -16.96 -0.98
C LYS A 56 -14.38 -17.58 0.34
N THR A 57 -13.20 -18.17 0.34
CA THR A 57 -12.58 -18.76 1.54
C THR A 57 -12.11 -17.67 2.50
N ALA A 58 -11.42 -16.65 2.00
CA ALA A 58 -10.96 -15.51 2.79
C ALA A 58 -12.13 -14.77 3.46
N PHE A 59 -13.22 -14.52 2.74
CA PHE A 59 -14.39 -13.79 3.27
C PHE A 59 -15.18 -14.57 4.34
N LYS A 60 -14.88 -15.85 4.58
CA LYS A 60 -15.36 -16.58 5.76
C LYS A 60 -14.52 -16.29 7.00
N MET A 61 -13.25 -15.90 6.82
CA MET A 61 -12.32 -15.61 7.91
C MET A 61 -12.50 -14.19 8.45
N ASN A 62 -12.70 -13.21 7.56
CA ASN A 62 -12.93 -11.82 7.92
C ASN A 62 -14.34 -11.37 7.53
N ALA A 63 -15.15 -10.99 8.52
CA ALA A 63 -16.52 -10.53 8.31
C ALA A 63 -16.60 -9.11 7.73
N LYS A 64 -15.50 -8.34 7.82
CA LYS A 64 -15.35 -6.99 7.26
C LYS A 64 -14.14 -6.96 6.32
N PRO A 65 -14.20 -7.63 5.16
CA PRO A 65 -13.09 -7.59 4.20
C PRO A 65 -12.84 -6.15 3.72
N PRO A 66 -11.57 -5.75 3.50
CA PRO A 66 -11.21 -4.48 2.88
C PRO A 66 -11.86 -4.30 1.51
N ALA A 67 -12.12 -3.06 1.12
CA ALA A 67 -12.89 -2.81 -0.09
C ALA A 67 -12.13 -3.14 -1.39
N LYS A 68 -10.78 -3.07 -1.39
CA LYS A 68 -9.94 -3.58 -2.48
C LYS A 68 -10.22 -5.06 -2.78
N ASP A 69 -10.32 -5.88 -1.74
CA ASP A 69 -10.54 -7.32 -1.88
C ASP A 69 -11.96 -7.61 -2.37
N ILE A 70 -12.95 -6.88 -1.84
CA ILE A 70 -14.34 -6.95 -2.30
C ILE A 70 -14.41 -6.60 -3.80
N TYR A 71 -13.77 -5.50 -4.19
CA TYR A 71 -13.74 -5.03 -5.56
C TYR A 71 -13.07 -6.05 -6.51
N ASN A 72 -11.90 -6.57 -6.17
CA ASN A 72 -11.24 -7.59 -6.99
C ASN A 72 -12.10 -8.85 -7.10
N SER A 73 -12.66 -9.33 -5.98
CA SER A 73 -13.51 -10.52 -5.98
C SER A 73 -14.80 -10.35 -6.80
N MET A 74 -15.36 -9.13 -6.85
CA MET A 74 -16.49 -8.77 -7.69
C MET A 74 -16.12 -8.90 -9.17
N HIS A 75 -14.97 -8.37 -9.58
CA HIS A 75 -14.51 -8.47 -10.97
C HIS A 75 -14.22 -9.91 -11.39
N VAL A 76 -13.59 -10.73 -10.53
CA VAL A 76 -13.40 -12.16 -10.80
C VAL A 76 -14.75 -12.87 -10.98
N ALA A 77 -15.74 -12.56 -10.13
CA ALA A 77 -17.06 -13.16 -10.22
C ALA A 77 -17.84 -12.71 -11.47
N ILE A 78 -17.66 -11.45 -11.89
CA ILE A 78 -18.23 -10.94 -13.15
C ILE A 78 -17.67 -11.73 -14.34
N GLU A 79 -16.35 -11.92 -14.38
CA GLU A 79 -15.67 -12.65 -15.46
C GLU A 79 -16.15 -14.10 -15.55
N LEU A 80 -16.32 -14.77 -14.40
CA LEU A 80 -16.86 -16.13 -14.31
C LEU A 80 -18.38 -16.21 -14.44
N LYS A 81 -19.08 -15.09 -14.60
CA LYS A 81 -20.54 -14.99 -14.66
C LYS A 81 -21.25 -15.57 -13.41
N ASP A 82 -20.59 -15.57 -12.25
CA ASP A 82 -21.19 -15.92 -10.95
C ASP A 82 -22.05 -14.76 -10.46
N LYS A 83 -23.29 -14.70 -10.97
CA LYS A 83 -24.22 -13.59 -10.74
C LYS A 83 -24.51 -13.36 -9.27
N ASP A 84 -24.67 -14.40 -8.48
CA ASP A 84 -25.04 -14.27 -7.07
C ASP A 84 -23.92 -13.65 -6.26
N PHE A 85 -22.69 -14.12 -6.46
CA PHE A 85 -21.54 -13.57 -5.77
C PHE A 85 -21.22 -12.16 -6.29
N ALA A 86 -21.21 -11.94 -7.60
CA ALA A 86 -20.95 -10.63 -8.20
C ALA A 86 -21.94 -9.57 -7.69
N ASN A 87 -23.24 -9.88 -7.67
CA ASN A 87 -24.26 -8.97 -7.13
C ASN A 87 -24.06 -8.70 -5.64
N LYS A 88 -23.73 -9.72 -4.85
CA LYS A 88 -23.46 -9.54 -3.42
C LYS A 88 -22.33 -8.53 -3.20
N GLN A 89 -21.22 -8.66 -3.93
CA GLN A 89 -20.09 -7.75 -3.77
C GLN A 89 -20.39 -6.36 -4.34
N TYR A 90 -21.07 -6.27 -5.49
CA TYR A 90 -21.53 -5.00 -6.04
C TYR A 90 -22.38 -4.21 -5.04
N GLU A 91 -23.33 -4.86 -4.35
CA GLU A 91 -24.15 -4.20 -3.34
C GLU A 91 -23.33 -3.68 -2.16
N VAL A 92 -22.29 -4.40 -1.73
CA VAL A 92 -21.36 -3.92 -0.69
C VAL A 92 -20.61 -2.67 -1.17
N MET A 93 -20.04 -2.72 -2.37
CA MET A 93 -19.32 -1.58 -2.97
C MET A 93 -20.22 -0.35 -3.15
N ARG A 94 -21.46 -0.55 -3.61
CA ARG A 94 -22.49 0.50 -3.69
C ARG A 94 -22.77 1.11 -2.32
N CYS A 95 -22.84 0.28 -1.28
CA CYS A 95 -23.04 0.76 0.09
C CYS A 95 -21.83 1.44 0.72
N PHE A 96 -20.63 1.20 0.18
CA PHE A 96 -19.47 2.05 0.43
C PHE A 96 -19.47 3.31 -0.42
N GLN A 97 -20.49 3.58 -1.24
CA GLN A 97 -20.51 4.71 -2.16
C GLN A 97 -19.31 4.70 -3.12
N TYR A 98 -18.87 3.51 -3.54
CA TYR A 98 -17.82 3.38 -4.54
C TYR A 98 -18.26 4.04 -5.86
N PRO A 99 -17.47 4.96 -6.42
CA PRO A 99 -17.87 5.73 -7.59
C PRO A 99 -17.60 4.95 -8.87
N PHE A 100 -18.44 3.95 -9.16
CA PHE A 100 -18.41 3.16 -10.41
C PHE A 100 -18.39 4.05 -11.66
N GLU A 101 -17.84 3.53 -12.76
CA GLU A 101 -17.99 4.16 -14.08
C GLU A 101 -19.46 4.26 -14.46
N GLU A 102 -19.85 5.33 -15.17
CA GLU A 102 -21.25 5.59 -15.52
C GLU A 102 -21.87 4.45 -16.34
N ASP A 103 -21.07 3.81 -17.20
CA ASP A 103 -21.48 2.69 -18.04
C ASP A 103 -21.25 1.31 -17.40
N PHE A 104 -20.79 1.23 -16.15
CA PHE A 104 -20.46 -0.04 -15.48
C PHE A 104 -21.64 -1.02 -15.51
N LEU A 105 -22.86 -0.56 -15.24
CA LEU A 105 -24.06 -1.41 -15.25
C LEU A 105 -24.44 -1.84 -16.67
N ALA A 106 -24.22 -0.99 -17.67
CA ALA A 106 -24.46 -1.32 -19.06
C ALA A 106 -23.47 -2.40 -19.55
N LYS A 107 -22.18 -2.24 -19.24
CA LYS A 107 -21.10 -3.20 -19.53
C LYS A 107 -21.36 -4.57 -18.89
N ASN A 108 -21.97 -4.60 -17.70
CA ASN A 108 -22.18 -5.83 -16.92
C ASN A 108 -23.65 -6.30 -16.90
N LYS A 109 -24.44 -5.88 -17.91
CA LYS A 109 -25.86 -6.22 -18.03
C LYS A 109 -26.06 -7.74 -18.03
N GLY A 110 -27.00 -8.21 -17.22
CA GLY A 110 -27.34 -9.63 -17.11
C GLY A 110 -26.45 -10.42 -16.15
N ILE A 111 -25.35 -9.83 -15.65
CA ILE A 111 -24.55 -10.35 -14.53
C ILE A 111 -24.86 -9.56 -13.26
N ILE A 112 -24.72 -8.24 -13.33
CA ILE A 112 -25.11 -7.33 -12.25
C ILE A 112 -26.58 -6.92 -12.45
N ALA A 113 -27.38 -7.21 -11.43
CA ALA A 113 -28.79 -6.85 -11.31
C ALA A 113 -28.96 -6.12 -9.97
N PRO A 114 -28.77 -4.79 -9.95
CA PRO A 114 -28.86 -3.99 -8.74
C PRO A 114 -30.18 -4.24 -8.04
N LYS A 115 -30.10 -4.61 -6.76
CA LYS A 115 -31.29 -4.71 -5.92
C LYS A 115 -31.35 -3.38 -5.18
N ASN A 116 -32.50 -2.69 -5.22
CA ASN A 116 -32.74 -1.47 -4.43
C ASN A 116 -32.83 -1.78 -2.92
N LYS A 117 -31.83 -2.48 -2.38
CA LYS A 117 -31.73 -2.86 -0.97
C LYS A 117 -31.15 -1.68 -0.20
N LYS A 118 -31.72 -1.41 0.96
CA LYS A 118 -31.14 -0.46 1.90
C LYS A 118 -29.77 -0.98 2.39
N CYS A 119 -28.78 -0.11 2.43
CA CYS A 119 -27.46 -0.44 2.95
C CYS A 119 -27.52 -0.76 4.44
N LYS A 120 -26.82 -1.83 4.84
CA LYS A 120 -26.79 -2.27 6.24
C LYS A 120 -25.89 -1.37 7.09
N ASN A 121 -24.75 -0.96 6.53
CA ASN A 121 -23.86 0.01 7.14
C ASN A 121 -24.43 1.42 7.01
N LYS A 122 -24.41 2.17 8.12
CA LYS A 122 -24.71 3.60 8.13
C LYS A 122 -23.40 4.37 8.24
N LEU A 123 -23.04 5.05 7.16
CA LEU A 123 -21.84 5.89 7.14
C LEU A 123 -21.98 7.04 8.14
N ASN A 124 -20.88 7.35 8.81
CA ASN A 124 -20.80 8.42 9.80
C ASN A 124 -20.53 9.75 9.10
N ALA A 125 -21.59 10.40 8.61
CA ALA A 125 -21.50 11.69 7.91
C ALA A 125 -20.75 12.76 8.71
N ALA A 126 -20.93 12.80 10.05
CA ALA A 126 -20.23 13.76 10.90
C ALA A 126 -18.71 13.49 10.96
N LEU A 127 -18.29 12.23 10.95
CA LEU A 127 -16.87 11.87 10.89
C LEU A 127 -16.29 12.17 9.50
N ILE A 128 -17.02 11.88 8.43
CA ILE A 128 -16.61 12.17 7.04
C ILE A 128 -16.30 13.67 6.89
N VAL A 129 -17.23 14.54 7.28
CA VAL A 129 -17.06 16.01 7.18
C VAL A 129 -15.83 16.48 7.96
N LYS A 130 -15.58 15.92 9.15
CA LYS A 130 -14.39 16.27 9.93
C LYS A 130 -13.11 15.81 9.23
N LEU A 131 -13.05 14.59 8.70
CA LEU A 131 -11.88 14.07 8.00
C LEU A 131 -11.59 14.86 6.71
N ASP A 132 -12.62 15.18 5.93
CA ASP A 132 -12.46 16.02 4.72
C ASP A 132 -11.95 17.43 5.08
N SER A 133 -12.48 18.04 6.14
CA SER A 133 -12.01 19.36 6.61
C SER A 133 -10.54 19.33 7.06
N LEU A 134 -10.11 18.27 7.76
CA LEU A 134 -8.70 18.12 8.15
C LEU A 134 -7.80 17.91 6.94
N PHE A 135 -8.25 17.16 5.94
CA PHE A 135 -7.50 16.98 4.69
C PHE A 135 -7.38 18.28 3.91
N GLU A 136 -8.45 19.07 3.80
CA GLU A 136 -8.41 20.39 3.15
C GLU A 136 -7.41 21.32 3.84
N LEU A 137 -7.38 21.31 5.18
CA LEU A 137 -6.39 22.07 5.95
C LEU A 137 -4.95 21.62 5.66
N ASP A 138 -4.70 20.31 5.66
CA ASP A 138 -3.40 19.70 5.35
C ASP A 138 -2.93 20.03 3.91
N GLN A 139 -3.83 20.05 2.94
CA GLN A 139 -3.47 20.27 1.53
C GLN A 139 -3.42 21.75 1.12
N LYS A 140 -4.12 22.64 1.83
CA LYS A 140 -4.34 24.04 1.43
C LYS A 140 -3.06 24.74 0.98
N TYR A 141 -2.03 24.75 1.81
CA TYR A 141 -0.79 25.48 1.52
C TYR A 141 0.10 24.76 0.50
N ARG A 142 0.02 23.42 0.43
CA ARG A 142 0.70 22.63 -0.61
C ARG A 142 0.17 22.95 -2.01
N LEU A 143 -1.14 23.15 -2.14
CA LEU A 143 -1.75 23.55 -3.40
C LEU A 143 -1.42 25.01 -3.77
N LEU A 144 -1.45 25.92 -2.78
CA LEU A 144 -1.12 27.33 -3.00
C LEU A 144 0.34 27.56 -3.38
N SER A 145 1.27 26.73 -2.89
CA SER A 145 2.70 26.88 -3.15
C SER A 145 3.09 26.57 -4.60
N LYS A 146 2.25 25.83 -5.33
CA LYS A 146 2.56 25.27 -6.67
C LYS A 146 3.91 24.53 -6.70
N GLY A 147 4.26 23.87 -5.59
CA GLY A 147 5.50 23.10 -5.43
C GLY A 147 6.66 23.85 -4.73
N ASP A 148 6.57 25.17 -4.53
CA ASP A 148 7.58 25.92 -3.79
C ASP A 148 7.26 25.97 -2.28
N TYR A 149 7.41 24.83 -1.61
CA TYR A 149 7.01 24.67 -0.21
C TYR A 149 7.78 25.56 0.77
N LYS A 150 8.97 26.06 0.40
CA LYS A 150 9.73 26.98 1.26
C LYS A 150 8.98 28.29 1.50
N LYS A 151 8.23 28.79 0.52
CA LYS A 151 7.45 30.04 0.63
C LYS A 151 6.29 29.98 1.61
N VAL A 152 5.77 28.78 1.87
CA VAL A 152 4.58 28.55 2.71
C VAL A 152 4.88 27.64 3.90
N GLN A 153 6.17 27.45 4.22
CA GLN A 153 6.61 26.41 5.14
C GLN A 153 6.00 26.58 6.53
N LYS A 154 5.90 27.82 7.01
CA LYS A 154 5.35 28.15 8.32
C LYS A 154 3.87 27.77 8.41
N GLU A 155 3.09 28.19 7.42
CA GLU A 155 1.65 27.93 7.33
C GLU A 155 1.37 26.44 7.13
N MET A 156 2.17 25.78 6.30
CA MET A 156 2.08 24.33 6.09
C MET A 156 2.40 23.56 7.37
N THR A 157 3.45 23.94 8.09
CA THR A 157 3.82 23.32 9.38
C THR A 157 2.70 23.46 10.40
N LEU A 158 2.07 24.63 10.47
CA LEU A 158 0.94 24.86 11.36
C LEU A 158 -0.28 24.00 10.96
N GLY A 159 -0.59 23.97 9.65
CA GLY A 159 -1.66 23.15 9.10
C GLY A 159 -1.47 21.67 9.41
N ASP A 160 -0.27 21.13 9.15
CA ASP A 160 0.10 19.74 9.45
C ASP A 160 -0.03 19.42 10.93
N SER A 161 0.40 20.32 11.81
CA SER A 161 0.32 20.14 13.26
C SER A 161 -1.13 20.05 13.73
N ILE A 162 -2.00 20.94 13.25
CA ILE A 162 -3.42 20.94 13.61
C ILE A 162 -4.10 19.70 13.03
N ALA A 163 -3.88 19.42 11.74
CA ALA A 163 -4.51 18.29 11.06
C ALA A 163 -4.13 16.95 11.71
N SER A 164 -2.84 16.72 11.97
CA SER A 164 -2.38 15.48 12.60
C SER A 164 -2.87 15.31 14.04
N THR A 165 -2.82 16.35 14.87
CA THR A 165 -3.30 16.29 16.25
C THR A 165 -4.80 16.01 16.31
N ARG A 166 -5.59 16.71 15.49
CA ARG A 166 -7.04 16.49 15.43
C ARG A 166 -7.40 15.14 14.82
N LEU A 167 -6.64 14.66 13.84
CA LEU A 167 -6.83 13.32 13.30
C LEU A 167 -6.59 12.27 14.39
N LEU A 168 -5.54 12.44 15.20
CA LEU A 168 -5.28 11.55 16.33
C LEU A 168 -6.46 11.53 17.31
N GLU A 169 -6.98 12.70 17.71
CA GLU A 169 -8.17 12.79 18.57
C GLU A 169 -9.38 12.05 17.99
N LEU A 170 -9.59 12.12 16.66
CA LEU A 170 -10.65 11.39 15.99
C LEU A 170 -10.42 9.87 16.01
N ILE A 171 -9.19 9.41 15.79
CA ILE A 171 -8.81 7.99 15.86
C ILE A 171 -8.99 7.46 17.29
N GLU A 172 -8.63 8.23 18.31
CA GLU A 172 -8.81 7.84 19.71
C GLU A 172 -10.29 7.77 20.09
N LYS A 173 -11.11 8.69 19.55
CA LYS A 173 -12.54 8.75 19.84
C LYS A 173 -13.37 7.69 19.09
N TYR A 174 -13.10 7.47 17.81
CA TYR A 174 -13.94 6.64 16.93
C TYR A 174 -13.28 5.31 16.53
N GLY A 175 -12.01 5.12 16.87
CA GLY A 175 -11.16 4.09 16.27
C GLY A 175 -10.62 4.53 14.90
N PHE A 176 -9.69 3.73 14.36
CA PHE A 176 -9.13 3.97 13.04
C PHE A 176 -10.23 3.86 11.95
N PRO A 177 -10.49 4.92 11.14
CA PRO A 177 -11.59 4.91 10.18
C PRO A 177 -11.39 3.90 9.04
N THR A 178 -12.46 3.20 8.65
CA THR A 178 -12.48 2.29 7.49
C THR A 178 -13.61 2.63 6.52
N GLU A 179 -13.63 1.97 5.35
CA GLU A 179 -14.70 2.09 4.36
C GLU A 179 -16.09 1.78 4.91
N TYR A 180 -16.17 0.98 5.99
CA TYR A 180 -17.43 0.66 6.64
C TYR A 180 -18.03 1.86 7.40
N GLU A 181 -17.18 2.77 7.90
CA GLU A 181 -17.61 3.96 8.64
C GLU A 181 -17.67 5.20 7.75
N ILE A 182 -16.75 5.35 6.79
CA ILE A 182 -16.59 6.60 6.04
C ILE A 182 -16.82 6.45 4.53
N GLY A 183 -17.02 5.23 4.03
CA GLY A 183 -17.26 4.98 2.61
C GLY A 183 -16.05 5.32 1.73
N LEU A 184 -16.29 5.36 0.42
CA LEU A 184 -15.31 5.47 -0.66
C LEU A 184 -15.66 6.61 -1.64
N ALA A 185 -16.60 7.47 -1.27
CA ALA A 185 -16.99 8.60 -2.10
C ALA A 185 -15.77 9.48 -2.42
N GLY A 186 -15.53 9.74 -3.70
CA GLY A 186 -14.40 10.55 -4.17
C GLY A 186 -13.02 9.89 -4.03
N ILE A 187 -12.94 8.60 -3.71
CA ILE A 187 -11.69 7.84 -3.68
C ILE A 187 -11.53 7.12 -5.03
N ARG A 188 -10.52 7.52 -5.82
CA ARG A 188 -10.19 6.86 -7.09
C ARG A 188 -8.68 6.83 -7.32
N PRO A 189 -8.11 5.77 -7.94
CA PRO A 189 -8.61 4.39 -8.05
C PRO A 189 -8.06 3.47 -6.95
N LYS A 190 -7.23 3.98 -6.03
CA LYS A 190 -6.36 3.15 -5.18
C LYS A 190 -6.89 2.88 -3.78
N PHE A 191 -8.16 3.10 -3.48
CA PHE A 191 -8.75 2.83 -2.13
C PHE A 191 -7.99 3.51 -0.96
N LEU A 192 -7.20 4.55 -1.26
CA LEU A 192 -6.42 5.29 -0.29
C LEU A 192 -7.28 6.46 0.20
N HIS A 193 -7.75 6.40 1.45
CA HIS A 193 -8.50 7.51 2.04
C HIS A 193 -7.65 8.77 2.14
N LYS A 194 -8.27 9.93 1.90
CA LYS A 194 -7.61 11.24 1.91
C LYS A 194 -6.86 11.52 3.22
N PHE A 195 -7.41 11.09 4.36
CA PHE A 195 -6.76 11.32 5.66
C PHE A 195 -5.41 10.59 5.81
N TYR A 196 -5.11 9.57 4.99
CA TYR A 196 -3.79 8.95 4.97
C TYR A 196 -2.68 9.91 4.53
N PHE A 197 -2.98 10.96 3.75
CA PHE A 197 -2.00 11.99 3.41
C PHE A 197 -1.55 12.78 4.65
N ILE A 198 -2.45 13.02 5.60
CA ILE A 198 -2.11 13.67 6.88
C ILE A 198 -1.10 12.80 7.64
N ILE A 199 -1.31 11.47 7.67
CA ILE A 199 -0.39 10.50 8.30
C ILE A 199 0.94 10.44 7.56
N TRP A 200 0.93 10.46 6.22
CA TRP A 200 2.15 10.51 5.41
C TRP A 200 2.96 11.76 5.72
N HIS A 201 2.33 12.94 5.79
CA HIS A 201 3.03 14.18 6.08
C HIS A 201 3.66 14.25 7.47
N GLN A 202 3.27 13.36 8.38
CA GLN A 202 3.96 13.12 9.65
C GLN A 202 5.15 12.16 9.52
N SER A 203 5.73 12.00 8.33
CA SER A 203 6.96 11.22 8.15
C SER A 203 8.10 11.78 9.01
N ALA A 204 8.86 10.89 9.66
CA ALA A 204 10.01 11.27 10.48
C ALA A 204 11.10 12.02 9.70
N GLY A 205 11.20 11.77 8.38
CA GLY A 205 12.17 12.40 7.48
C GLY A 205 11.63 13.62 6.72
N ASN A 206 10.46 14.17 7.09
CA ASN A 206 9.88 15.29 6.38
C ASN A 206 10.75 16.56 6.50
N ALA A 207 11.30 17.01 5.38
CA ALA A 207 12.22 18.15 5.31
C ALA A 207 11.56 19.52 5.48
N TYR A 208 10.24 19.61 5.34
CA TYR A 208 9.52 20.89 5.33
C TYR A 208 8.67 21.12 6.57
N SER A 209 8.15 20.05 7.17
CA SER A 209 7.27 20.11 8.34
C SER A 209 7.70 19.04 9.34
N PRO A 210 8.10 19.40 10.57
CA PRO A 210 8.52 18.43 11.57
C PRO A 210 7.36 17.54 11.99
N GLN A 211 7.65 16.28 12.28
CA GLN A 211 6.68 15.34 12.85
C GLN A 211 6.16 15.87 14.19
N ARG A 212 4.84 15.91 14.33
CA ARG A 212 4.10 16.27 15.54
C ARG A 212 3.45 15.07 16.18
N VAL A 213 2.94 14.16 15.36
CA VAL A 213 2.33 12.91 15.80
C VAL A 213 3.05 11.76 15.11
N ASN A 214 3.57 10.81 15.89
CA ASN A 214 4.00 9.53 15.34
C ASN A 214 2.81 8.55 15.34
N PHE A 215 2.27 8.24 14.17
CA PHE A 215 1.10 7.36 14.04
C PHE A 215 1.44 5.87 14.09
N PHE A 216 2.71 5.47 14.18
CA PHE A 216 3.13 4.07 14.18
C PHE A 216 2.34 3.15 15.14
N PRO A 217 2.17 3.47 16.45
CA PRO A 217 1.42 2.59 17.35
C PRO A 217 -0.07 2.48 16.98
N TYR A 218 -0.65 3.54 16.43
CA TYR A 218 -2.05 3.56 15.99
C TYR A 218 -2.24 2.75 14.70
N LEU A 219 -1.28 2.81 13.77
CA LEU A 219 -1.26 1.99 12.56
C LEU A 219 -1.07 0.51 12.91
N GLN A 220 -0.22 0.19 13.88
CA GLN A 220 0.01 -1.19 14.36
C GLN A 220 -1.26 -1.77 14.95
N LYS A 221 -1.94 -1.00 15.80
CA LYS A 221 -3.23 -1.39 16.36
C LYS A 221 -4.28 -1.58 15.26
N ALA A 222 -4.37 -0.64 14.32
CA ALA A 222 -5.32 -0.72 13.21
C ALA A 222 -5.08 -1.95 12.32
N LEU A 223 -3.81 -2.29 12.07
CA LEU A 223 -3.43 -3.49 11.31
C LEU A 223 -3.88 -4.77 12.03
N ASN A 224 -3.60 -4.89 13.33
CA ASN A 224 -4.03 -6.02 14.16
C ASN A 224 -5.57 -6.15 14.28
N GLU A 225 -6.29 -5.03 14.18
CA GLU A 225 -7.76 -4.98 14.16
C GLU A 225 -8.37 -5.19 12.76
N GLY A 226 -7.54 -5.31 11.70
CA GLY A 226 -8.02 -5.45 10.31
C GLY A 226 -8.67 -4.18 9.75
N LYS A 227 -8.33 -3.01 10.30
CA LYS A 227 -8.86 -1.69 9.90
C LYS A 227 -8.03 -1.00 8.82
N ILE A 228 -6.85 -1.53 8.51
CA ILE A 228 -5.98 -1.06 7.44
C ILE A 228 -5.29 -2.27 6.83
N ILE A 229 -5.15 -2.28 5.50
CA ILE A 229 -4.47 -3.37 4.80
C ILE A 229 -2.95 -3.30 5.00
N PRO A 230 -2.24 -4.44 4.98
CA PRO A 230 -0.80 -4.50 5.20
C PRO A 230 -0.01 -3.54 4.31
N GLU A 231 -0.42 -3.35 3.05
CA GLU A 231 0.24 -2.46 2.10
C GLU A 231 0.28 -1.00 2.57
N TYR A 232 -0.83 -0.46 3.05
CA TYR A 232 -0.87 0.93 3.51
C TYR A 232 -0.29 1.06 4.91
N ALA A 233 -0.55 0.08 5.79
CA ALA A 233 -0.05 0.10 7.15
C ALA A 233 1.48 0.19 7.16
N THR A 234 2.15 -0.70 6.42
CA THR A 234 3.61 -0.75 6.36
C THR A 234 4.21 0.50 5.75
N PHE A 235 3.63 1.01 4.66
CA PHE A 235 4.11 2.23 4.02
C PHE A 235 4.09 3.40 4.99
N LEU A 236 2.96 3.58 5.69
CA LEU A 236 2.79 4.67 6.64
C LEU A 236 3.64 4.45 7.91
N MET A 237 3.81 3.22 8.38
CA MET A 237 4.65 2.86 9.52
C MET A 237 6.13 3.16 9.26
N ASP A 238 6.66 2.69 8.12
CA ASP A 238 8.06 2.93 7.75
C ASP A 238 8.32 4.43 7.60
N LEU A 239 7.40 5.18 6.98
CA LEU A 239 7.49 6.64 6.90
C LEU A 239 7.47 7.33 8.26
N ASN A 240 6.59 6.92 9.17
CA ASN A 240 6.42 7.55 10.49
C ASN A 240 7.58 7.26 11.44
N ASN A 241 8.24 6.11 11.31
CA ASN A 241 9.42 5.78 12.13
C ASN A 241 10.76 6.07 11.43
N GLY A 242 10.74 6.50 10.17
CA GLY A 242 11.97 6.67 9.38
C GLY A 242 12.71 5.35 9.16
N THR A 243 11.98 4.25 9.08
CA THR A 243 12.50 2.89 8.88
C THR A 243 12.29 2.43 7.45
N ASN A 244 12.86 1.29 7.11
CA ASN A 244 12.63 0.60 5.84
C ASN A 244 12.53 -0.91 6.09
N PHE A 245 11.71 -1.30 7.07
CA PHE A 245 11.61 -2.69 7.49
C PHE A 245 10.96 -3.58 6.44
N PHE A 246 10.03 -3.01 5.67
CA PHE A 246 9.20 -3.76 4.74
C PHE A 246 9.51 -3.47 3.28
N ILE A 247 10.20 -2.36 2.95
CA ILE A 247 10.47 -1.93 1.56
C ILE A 247 9.16 -1.87 0.78
N THR A 248 8.30 -0.95 1.22
CA THR A 248 6.94 -0.75 0.67
C THR A 248 6.93 0.14 -0.54
N ASP A 249 7.90 1.05 -0.60
CA ASP A 249 8.36 1.61 -1.84
C ASP A 249 9.29 0.56 -2.45
N ALA A 250 8.90 -0.05 -3.58
CA ALA A 250 9.86 -0.67 -4.51
C ALA A 250 10.76 0.40 -5.20
N HIS A 251 10.91 1.53 -4.53
CA HIS A 251 11.77 2.64 -4.82
C HIS A 251 12.83 2.69 -3.74
N ASP A 252 14.05 2.93 -4.15
CA ASP A 252 15.18 3.22 -3.28
C ASP A 252 16.03 2.03 -2.82
N LEU A 253 16.49 1.24 -3.80
CA LEU A 253 17.88 0.77 -3.80
C LEU A 253 18.86 1.96 -4.01
N ARG A 254 18.77 3.03 -3.19
CA ARG A 254 19.89 3.99 -3.03
C ARG A 254 21.08 3.38 -2.29
N SER A 255 21.02 2.09 -1.94
CA SER A 255 22.18 1.32 -1.48
C SER A 255 22.94 0.72 -2.68
N LYS A 256 23.80 1.55 -3.29
CA LYS A 256 25.16 1.25 -3.78
C LYS A 256 25.57 -0.14 -4.34
N THR A 257 24.68 -1.04 -4.74
CA THR A 257 25.11 -2.36 -5.21
C THR A 257 24.05 -3.04 -6.08
N HIS A 258 24.44 -3.24 -7.35
CA HIS A 258 23.87 -4.05 -8.44
C HIS A 258 22.79 -3.39 -9.31
N HIS A 259 23.26 -2.74 -10.38
CA HIS A 259 22.47 -2.40 -11.56
C HIS A 259 22.87 -3.36 -12.70
N VAL A 260 21.90 -4.02 -13.32
CA VAL A 260 22.09 -4.69 -14.63
C VAL A 260 20.88 -4.34 -15.46
N VAL A 261 21.06 -3.63 -16.58
CA VAL A 261 20.00 -3.16 -17.49
C VAL A 261 19.90 -4.09 -18.69
N LEU A 262 18.71 -4.66 -18.93
CA LEU A 262 18.20 -5.08 -20.24
C LEU A 262 16.68 -4.94 -20.14
N GLY A 263 15.94 -4.48 -21.17
CA GLY A 263 14.48 -4.30 -21.08
C GLY A 263 13.74 -4.78 -22.32
N GLU A 264 12.51 -5.27 -22.15
CA GLU A 264 11.51 -5.33 -23.23
C GLU A 264 10.73 -4.00 -23.22
N LYS A 265 10.50 -3.43 -24.40
CA LYS A 265 9.63 -2.27 -24.56
C LYS A 265 8.19 -2.72 -24.32
N VAL A 266 7.52 -2.15 -23.32
CA VAL A 266 6.07 -2.28 -23.20
C VAL A 266 5.46 -1.28 -24.17
N GLU A 267 4.88 -1.76 -25.27
CA GLU A 267 4.45 -0.93 -26.42
C GLU A 267 3.49 0.22 -26.06
N HIS A 268 2.84 0.18 -24.89
CA HIS A 268 1.80 1.14 -24.48
C HIS A 268 2.20 2.08 -23.33
N LEU A 269 3.45 2.05 -22.87
CA LEU A 269 3.94 2.95 -21.82
C LEU A 269 5.22 3.66 -22.27
N GLU A 270 5.10 4.90 -22.75
CA GLU A 270 6.24 5.73 -23.17
C GLU A 270 7.28 5.95 -22.05
N CYS A 271 6.90 5.76 -20.78
CA CYS A 271 7.75 5.99 -19.62
C CYS A 271 8.29 4.71 -18.93
N CYS A 272 7.94 3.49 -19.40
CA CYS A 272 8.14 2.25 -18.61
C CYS A 272 8.89 1.06 -19.30
N TYR A 273 10.22 1.00 -19.23
CA TYR A 273 11.11 -0.20 -19.22
C TYR A 273 11.08 -1.11 -17.94
N ILE A 274 10.59 -2.34 -18.06
CA ILE A 274 10.79 -3.35 -17.00
C ILE A 274 12.17 -3.97 -17.18
N ASN A 275 13.02 -3.86 -16.17
CA ASN A 275 14.34 -4.49 -16.22
C ASN A 275 14.20 -6.02 -16.26
N LYS A 276 14.85 -6.68 -17.23
CA LYS A 276 14.87 -8.13 -17.43
C LYS A 276 15.34 -8.87 -16.19
N PHE A 277 16.17 -8.25 -15.35
CA PHE A 277 16.56 -8.78 -14.04
C PHE A 277 15.39 -9.05 -13.09
N TYR A 278 14.24 -8.40 -13.27
CA TYR A 278 13.04 -8.68 -12.46
C TYR A 278 12.36 -10.01 -12.82
N TYR A 279 12.73 -10.61 -13.94
CA TYR A 279 12.24 -11.91 -14.38
C TYR A 279 13.21 -13.00 -13.89
N PRO A 280 12.78 -13.93 -13.02
CA PRO A 280 13.65 -14.97 -12.47
C PRO A 280 14.40 -15.78 -13.54
N GLU A 281 13.78 -16.02 -14.69
CA GLU A 281 14.34 -16.73 -15.84
C GLU A 281 15.56 -16.04 -16.48
N ASN A 282 15.75 -14.74 -16.24
CA ASN A 282 16.86 -13.96 -16.79
C ASN A 282 18.02 -13.78 -15.79
N ARG A 283 17.96 -14.38 -14.60
CA ARG A 283 19.00 -14.30 -13.55
C ARG A 283 19.91 -15.51 -13.63
N SER A 284 21.22 -15.31 -13.41
CA SER A 284 22.10 -16.46 -13.13
C SER A 284 21.72 -17.11 -11.80
N PRO A 285 22.02 -18.41 -11.58
CA PRO A 285 21.77 -19.08 -10.30
C PRO A 285 22.36 -18.33 -9.11
N GLU A 286 23.59 -17.82 -9.25
CA GLU A 286 24.29 -17.06 -8.21
C GLU A 286 23.62 -15.70 -7.92
N GLN A 287 23.17 -14.99 -8.96
CA GLN A 287 22.42 -13.74 -8.81
C GLN A 287 21.10 -13.98 -8.09
N ASN A 288 20.39 -15.04 -8.46
CA ASN A 288 19.11 -15.38 -7.86
C ASN A 288 19.30 -15.75 -6.37
N GLU A 289 20.34 -16.51 -6.04
CA GLU A 289 20.67 -16.87 -4.66
C GLU A 289 21.02 -15.63 -3.81
N LYS A 290 21.85 -14.71 -4.32
CA LYS A 290 22.18 -13.45 -3.62
C LYS A 290 20.96 -12.58 -3.36
N ILE A 291 20.02 -12.49 -4.31
CA ILE A 291 18.76 -11.76 -4.12
C ILE A 291 17.91 -12.44 -3.05
N ILE A 292 17.74 -13.76 -3.14
CA ILE A 292 16.97 -14.54 -2.17
C ILE A 292 17.52 -14.35 -0.77
N GLN A 293 18.85 -14.43 -0.59
CA GLN A 293 19.50 -14.19 0.70
C GLN A 293 19.31 -12.75 1.20
N ASN A 294 19.49 -11.74 0.32
CA ASN A 294 19.30 -10.34 0.67
C ASN A 294 17.83 -10.01 1.04
N PHE A 295 16.88 -10.62 0.35
CA PHE A 295 15.45 -10.39 0.55
C PHE A 295 14.85 -11.31 1.61
N ALA A 296 15.49 -12.41 1.99
CA ALA A 296 14.96 -13.36 2.96
C ALA A 296 14.55 -12.67 4.27
N ARG A 297 15.39 -11.77 4.80
CA ARG A 297 15.09 -11.03 6.03
C ARG A 297 13.90 -10.08 5.87
N ILE A 298 13.78 -9.42 4.72
CA ILE A 298 12.69 -8.49 4.42
C ILE A 298 11.39 -9.28 4.22
N ASN A 299 11.43 -10.33 3.38
CA ASN A 299 10.31 -11.22 3.14
C ASN A 299 9.82 -11.87 4.44
N ALA A 300 10.71 -12.29 5.34
CA ALA A 300 10.33 -12.82 6.65
C ALA A 300 9.57 -11.81 7.52
N ARG A 301 9.85 -10.50 7.39
CA ARG A 301 9.08 -9.44 8.06
C ARG A 301 7.75 -9.21 7.36
N ARG A 302 7.76 -9.13 6.03
CA ARG A 302 6.56 -8.93 5.20
C ARG A 302 5.54 -10.04 5.43
N THR A 303 5.96 -11.30 5.46
CA THR A 303 5.02 -12.41 5.69
C THR A 303 4.43 -12.40 7.11
N LYS A 304 5.15 -11.91 8.13
CA LYS A 304 4.65 -11.80 9.51
C LYS A 304 3.53 -10.78 9.72
N ILE A 305 3.27 -9.94 8.74
CA ILE A 305 2.19 -8.95 8.77
C ILE A 305 1.15 -9.19 7.68
N GLY A 306 1.24 -10.33 6.99
CA GLY A 306 0.35 -10.64 5.88
C GLY A 306 0.61 -9.79 4.64
N LEU A 307 1.85 -9.34 4.40
CA LEU A 307 2.27 -8.68 3.17
C LEU A 307 2.96 -9.68 2.23
N PHE A 308 2.69 -9.56 0.93
CA PHE A 308 3.29 -10.41 -0.11
C PHE A 308 4.81 -10.25 -0.14
N ILE A 309 5.53 -11.29 -0.54
CA ILE A 309 6.98 -11.20 -0.73
C ILE A 309 7.32 -10.26 -1.90
N LEU A 310 8.56 -9.77 -1.93
CA LEU A 310 8.99 -8.80 -2.94
C LEU A 310 8.83 -9.31 -4.38
N ASP A 311 9.11 -10.59 -4.66
CA ASP A 311 8.94 -11.14 -6.00
C ASP A 311 7.47 -11.11 -6.46
N GLU A 312 6.53 -11.45 -5.58
CA GLU A 312 5.09 -11.37 -5.89
C GLU A 312 4.62 -9.93 -6.10
N MET A 313 5.17 -8.96 -5.36
CA MET A 313 4.93 -7.53 -5.59
C MET A 313 5.31 -7.13 -7.02
N VAL A 314 6.48 -7.58 -7.44
CA VAL A 314 7.04 -7.29 -8.76
C VAL A 314 6.17 -7.93 -9.84
N GLN A 315 5.79 -9.20 -9.71
CA GLN A 315 4.93 -9.89 -10.67
C GLN A 315 3.57 -9.19 -10.84
N LYS A 316 2.97 -8.72 -9.74
CA LYS A 316 1.75 -7.90 -9.77
C LYS A 316 1.95 -6.60 -10.55
N GLY A 317 3.07 -5.92 -10.32
CA GLY A 317 3.46 -4.72 -11.06
C GLY A 317 3.63 -4.97 -12.56
N ILE A 318 4.33 -6.04 -12.92
CA ILE A 318 4.55 -6.47 -14.32
C ILE A 318 3.21 -6.79 -14.98
N HIS A 319 2.35 -7.57 -14.32
CA HIS A 319 1.03 -7.93 -14.85
C HIS A 319 0.21 -6.68 -15.17
N ARG A 320 0.16 -5.70 -14.26
CA ARG A 320 -0.55 -4.45 -14.50
C ARG A 320 0.05 -3.61 -15.62
N ALA A 321 1.38 -3.57 -15.73
CA ALA A 321 2.05 -2.85 -16.81
C ALA A 321 1.76 -3.49 -18.19
N LYS A 322 1.73 -4.82 -18.27
CA LYS A 322 1.37 -5.56 -19.49
C LYS A 322 -0.13 -5.50 -19.82
N ASN A 323 -0.98 -5.33 -18.82
CA ASN A 323 -2.44 -5.30 -18.95
C ASN A 323 -3.01 -3.98 -18.39
N PRO A 324 -2.76 -2.82 -19.04
CA PRO A 324 -3.16 -1.51 -18.50
C PRO A 324 -4.68 -1.35 -18.35
N SER A 325 -5.47 -2.12 -19.09
CA SER A 325 -6.93 -2.18 -19.02
C SER A 325 -7.45 -3.16 -17.96
N THR A 326 -6.58 -3.85 -17.23
CA THR A 326 -7.01 -4.79 -16.19
C THR A 326 -7.87 -4.08 -15.16
N PRO A 327 -9.07 -4.59 -14.83
CA PRO A 327 -9.90 -3.97 -13.82
C PRO A 327 -9.34 -4.19 -12.42
N PHE A 328 -8.46 -5.19 -12.23
CA PHE A 328 -7.97 -5.62 -10.94
C PHE A 328 -7.00 -4.63 -10.31
N LEU A 329 -7.14 -4.47 -8.99
CA LEU A 329 -6.31 -3.58 -8.20
C LEU A 329 -5.24 -4.39 -7.50
N PHE A 330 -4.03 -4.19 -7.99
CA PHE A 330 -2.83 -4.64 -7.31
C PHE A 330 -2.15 -3.47 -6.61
N PRO A 331 -1.40 -3.75 -5.52
CA PRO A 331 -0.50 -2.77 -4.93
C PRO A 331 0.35 -2.10 -6.01
N ASP A 332 0.54 -0.78 -5.92
CA ASP A 332 1.54 -0.14 -6.76
C ASP A 332 2.91 -0.66 -6.34
N ALA A 333 3.43 -1.64 -7.06
CA ALA A 333 4.84 -1.59 -7.37
C ALA A 333 5.01 -0.32 -8.20
N ARG A 334 5.38 0.78 -7.55
CA ARG A 334 6.08 1.81 -8.29
C ARG A 334 7.43 1.18 -8.65
N VAL A 335 7.45 0.36 -9.69
CA VAL A 335 8.70 0.01 -10.37
C VAL A 335 9.20 1.38 -10.83
N ARG A 336 10.30 1.88 -10.25
CA ARG A 336 10.92 3.07 -10.84
C ARG A 336 11.50 2.59 -12.13
N VAL A 337 10.74 2.88 -13.16
CA VAL A 337 11.17 2.61 -14.49
C VAL A 337 11.76 3.90 -15.02
N GLN A 338 13.05 3.86 -15.30
CA GLN A 338 13.75 4.98 -15.88
C GLN A 338 13.99 4.67 -17.35
N VAL A 339 13.49 5.55 -18.21
CA VAL A 339 13.87 5.60 -19.62
C VAL A 339 15.31 6.10 -19.67
N ILE A 340 16.24 5.22 -20.03
CA ILE A 340 17.58 5.62 -20.44
C ILE A 340 17.58 5.53 -21.96
N PRO A 341 17.41 6.66 -22.68
CA PRO A 341 17.13 6.64 -24.11
C PRO A 341 18.31 6.19 -24.96
N ASN A 342 19.54 6.25 -24.43
CA ASN A 342 20.76 5.77 -25.06
C ASN A 342 21.93 5.66 -24.05
N GLU A 343 23.02 5.04 -24.48
CA GLU A 343 24.25 4.83 -23.72
C GLU A 343 24.91 6.13 -23.23
N GLU A 344 24.70 7.25 -23.94
CA GLU A 344 25.21 8.56 -23.54
C GLU A 344 24.40 9.18 -22.40
N ALA A 345 23.07 9.04 -22.42
CA ALA A 345 22.19 9.41 -21.31
C ALA A 345 22.44 8.54 -20.07
N GLU A 346 22.84 7.27 -20.27
CA GLU A 346 23.35 6.40 -19.20
C GLU A 346 24.61 6.97 -18.57
N LYS A 347 25.61 7.32 -19.39
CA LYS A 347 26.86 7.94 -18.92
C LYS A 347 26.62 9.25 -18.19
N GLN A 348 25.77 10.14 -18.72
CA GLN A 348 25.46 11.40 -18.05
C GLN A 348 24.72 11.19 -16.74
N PHE A 349 23.81 10.22 -16.67
CA PHE A 349 23.13 9.83 -15.43
C PHE A 349 24.14 9.29 -14.40
N LEU A 350 25.08 8.45 -14.82
CA LEU A 350 26.15 7.91 -13.96
C LEU A 350 27.07 9.02 -13.44
N ILE A 351 27.49 9.96 -14.30
CA ILE A 351 28.35 11.09 -13.95
C ILE A 351 27.64 12.05 -12.98
N GLN A 352 26.38 12.38 -13.25
CA GLN A 352 25.62 13.37 -12.48
C GLN A 352 25.19 12.85 -11.10
N TYR A 353 24.93 11.55 -10.95
CA TYR A 353 24.32 11.00 -9.73
C TYR A 353 25.21 10.04 -8.92
N MET A 354 26.28 9.47 -9.48
CA MET A 354 27.14 8.51 -8.75
C MET A 354 28.46 9.08 -8.23
N LYS A 355 28.86 10.32 -8.59
CA LYS A 355 30.21 10.86 -8.26
C LYS A 355 31.33 9.82 -8.44
N VAL A 356 31.27 9.03 -9.51
CA VAL A 356 32.42 8.21 -9.91
C VAL A 356 33.29 9.14 -10.75
N LYS A 357 34.42 9.56 -10.17
CA LYS A 357 35.51 10.17 -10.94
C LYS A 357 36.19 9.11 -11.78
#